data_AF-A0A4Y2RWP9-F1
#
_entry.id   AF-A0A4Y2RWP9-F1
#
_cell.length_a   1.000
_cell.length_b   1.000
_cell.length_c   1.000
_cell.angle_alpha   90.00
_cell.angle_beta   90.00
_cell.angle_gamma   90.00
#
_symmetry.space_group_name_H-M   'P 1'
#
loop_
_entity.id
_entity.type
_entity.pdbx_description
1 polymer ?
#
loop_
_entity_poly.entity_id
_entity_poly.type
_entity_poly.pdbx_seq_one_letter_code
_entity_poly.pdbx_strand_id
1 'polypeptide(L)' 'APVTVPSAVAVFPNEILMVPKTMMSQQMKNIVSYNIMPRGGHFAALEVPQLLADDIFKFVAIVERKG' A
#
# COMPACT_ATOMS: atom_id res chain seq x y z
N ALA A 1 -18.02 7.22 -2.48
CA ALA A 1 -17.50 7.36 -3.87
C ALA A 1 -16.07 6.81 -3.91
N PRO A 2 -15.58 6.26 -5.03
CA PRO A 2 -14.23 5.72 -5.10
C PRO A 2 -13.17 6.83 -5.01
N VAL A 3 -12.00 6.49 -4.44
CA VAL A 3 -10.81 7.34 -4.39
C VAL A 3 -10.17 7.39 -5.79
N THR A 4 -9.92 8.59 -6.32
CA THR A 4 -9.37 8.80 -7.67
C THR A 4 -7.96 9.39 -7.70
N VAL A 5 -7.45 9.86 -6.56
CA VAL A 5 -6.07 10.35 -6.42
C VAL A 5 -5.06 9.19 -6.43
N PRO A 6 -3.79 9.43 -6.79
CA PRO A 6 -2.75 8.41 -6.70
C PRO A 6 -2.70 7.75 -5.33
N SER A 7 -2.76 6.42 -5.30
CA SER A 7 -2.83 5.62 -4.08
C SER A 7 -1.82 4.46 -4.14
N ALA A 8 -1.34 4.00 -2.98
CA ALA A 8 -0.50 2.81 -2.85
C ALA A 8 -1.10 1.82 -1.87
N VAL A 9 -0.78 0.53 -2.06
CA VAL A 9 -1.21 -0.56 -1.17
C VAL A 9 -0.01 -1.44 -0.81
N ALA A 10 0.27 -1.55 0.49
CA ALA A 10 1.20 -2.53 1.05
C ALA A 10 0.41 -3.67 1.69
N VAL A 11 0.63 -4.90 1.22
CA VAL A 11 -0.10 -6.10 1.67
C VAL A 11 0.80 -6.91 2.62
N PHE A 12 0.51 -6.85 3.91
CA PHE A 12 1.23 -7.60 4.93
C PHE A 12 0.61 -8.99 5.16
N PRO A 13 1.41 -10.05 5.32
CA PRO A 13 0.90 -11.43 5.37
C PRO A 13 0.06 -11.74 6.62
N ASN A 14 0.29 -11.05 7.73
CA ASN A 14 -0.43 -11.25 8.99
C ASN A 14 -1.42 -10.12 9.31
N GLU A 15 -1.92 -9.40 8.30
CA GLU A 15 -3.01 -8.46 8.48
C GLU A 15 -4.32 -9.21 8.81
N ILE A 16 -5.15 -8.63 9.68
CA ILE A 16 -6.40 -9.24 10.17
C ILE A 16 -7.38 -9.45 9.02
N LEU A 17 -7.43 -8.49 8.09
CA LEU A 17 -8.34 -8.50 6.94
C LEU A 17 -7.57 -8.28 5.64
N MET A 18 -7.34 -9.36 4.92
CA MET A 18 -6.79 -9.29 3.57
C MET A 18 -7.92 -9.07 2.55
N VAL A 19 -7.97 -7.87 1.97
CA VAL A 19 -8.95 -7.52 0.94
C VAL A 19 -8.40 -7.91 -0.45
N PRO A 20 -9.16 -8.66 -1.28
CA PRO A 20 -8.74 -8.99 -2.63
C PRO A 20 -8.40 -7.75 -3.47
N LYS A 21 -7.35 -7.85 -4.29
CA LYS A 21 -6.90 -6.75 -5.18
C LYS A 21 -8.03 -6.21 -6.07
N THR A 22 -8.92 -7.08 -6.54
CA THR A 22 -10.09 -6.71 -7.35
C THR A 22 -11.03 -5.77 -6.60
N MET A 23 -11.34 -6.06 -5.34
CA MET A 23 -12.17 -5.19 -4.49
C MET A 23 -11.46 -3.87 -4.17
N MET A 24 -10.15 -3.90 -3.89
CA MET A 24 -9.37 -2.68 -3.70
C MET A 24 -9.40 -1.78 -4.94
N SER A 25 -9.32 -2.33 -6.15
CA SER A 25 -9.41 -1.56 -7.41
C SER A 25 -10.81 -0.95 -7.67
N GLN A 26 -11.85 -1.46 -7.00
CA GLN A 26 -13.17 -0.85 -7.05
C GLN A 26 -13.24 0.40 -6.16
N GLN A 27 -12.57 0.38 -5.01
CA GLN A 27 -12.54 1.49 -4.05
C GLN A 27 -11.49 2.55 -4.38
N MET A 28 -10.33 2.14 -4.91
CA MET A 28 -9.21 3.01 -5.31
C MET A 28 -8.94 2.85 -6.80
N LYS A 29 -9.33 3.85 -7.60
CA LYS A 29 -9.28 3.80 -9.07
C LYS A 29 -7.91 4.10 -9.65
N ASN A 30 -7.00 4.66 -8.86
CA ASN A 30 -5.66 5.06 -9.28
C ASN A 30 -4.59 4.50 -8.33
N ILE A 31 -4.52 3.17 -8.24
CA ILE A 31 -3.44 2.49 -7.50
C ILE A 31 -2.17 2.52 -8.36
N VAL A 32 -1.16 3.30 -7.95
CA VAL A 32 0.12 3.43 -8.65
C VAL A 32 1.19 2.47 -8.15
N SER A 33 0.96 1.84 -6.99
CA SER A 33 1.85 0.85 -6.37
C SER A 33 1.03 -0.18 -5.59
N TYR A 34 1.32 -1.47 -5.77
CA TYR A 34 0.69 -2.57 -5.04
C TYR A 34 1.75 -3.61 -4.71
N ASN A 35 2.19 -3.66 -3.45
CA ASN A 35 3.35 -4.44 -3.03
C ASN A 35 2.96 -5.48 -1.99
N ILE A 36 3.33 -6.74 -2.24
CA ILE A 36 3.14 -7.83 -1.28
C ILE A 36 4.41 -7.91 -0.42
N MET A 37 4.22 -7.79 0.89
CA MET A 37 5.31 -7.70 1.86
C MET A 37 5.73 -9.10 2.33
N PRO A 38 7.04 -9.35 2.54
CA PRO A 38 7.51 -10.68 2.95
C PRO A 38 7.21 -11.04 4.42
N ARG A 39 6.89 -10.07 5.29
CA ARG A 39 6.64 -10.25 6.73
C ARG A 39 5.92 -9.03 7.32
N GLY A 40 5.39 -9.18 8.54
CA GLY A 40 4.64 -8.15 9.27
C GLY A 40 3.13 -8.38 9.23
N GLY A 41 2.37 -7.56 9.95
CA GLY A 41 0.92 -7.64 10.03
C GLY A 41 0.27 -6.30 10.34
N HIS A 42 -0.76 -6.35 11.19
CA HIS A 42 -1.62 -5.22 11.53
C HIS A 42 -0.85 -3.98 12.02
N PHE A 43 0.23 -4.19 12.76
CA PHE A 43 1.07 -3.11 13.28
C PHE A 43 2.37 -2.98 12.48
N ALA A 44 2.29 -2.98 11.14
CA ALA A 44 3.44 -2.95 10.24
C ALA A 44 4.50 -1.89 10.57
N ALA A 45 4.07 -0.69 10.99
CA ALA A 45 4.97 0.39 11.40
C ALA A 45 5.81 0.04 12.64
N LEU A 46 5.28 -0.79 13.54
CA LEU A 46 5.96 -1.27 14.74
C LEU A 46 6.72 -2.58 14.50
N GLU A 47 6.11 -3.52 13.76
CA GLU A 47 6.67 -4.85 13.52
C GLU A 47 7.84 -4.85 12.53
N VAL A 48 7.73 -4.05 11.46
CA VAL A 48 8.67 -4.02 10.34
C VAL A 48 8.90 -2.58 9.84
N PRO A 49 9.35 -1.65 10.72
CA PRO A 49 9.39 -0.21 10.44
C PRO A 49 10.12 0.14 9.14
N GLN A 50 11.28 -0.47 8.89
CA GLN A 50 12.06 -0.20 7.68
C GLN A 50 11.31 -0.62 6.41
N LEU A 51 10.62 -1.75 6.45
CA LEU A 51 9.90 -2.29 5.29
C LEU A 51 8.73 -1.38 4.89
N LEU A 52 7.99 -0.88 5.88
CA LEU A 52 6.92 0.09 5.65
C LEU A 52 7.46 1.45 5.20
N ALA A 53 8.52 1.94 5.85
CA ALA A 53 9.13 3.23 5.51
C ALA A 53 9.64 3.23 4.06
N ASP A 54 10.35 2.19 3.64
CA ASP A 54 10.83 2.04 2.26
C ASP A 54 9.69 2.06 1.24
N ASP A 55 8.55 1.44 1.55
CA ASP A 55 7.37 1.45 0.68
C ASP A 55 6.76 2.85 0.56
N ILE A 56 6.64 3.58 1.68
CA ILE A 56 6.15 4.96 1.71
C ILE A 56 7.07 5.87 0.89
N PHE A 57 8.38 5.82 1.10
CA PHE A 57 9.31 6.67 0.35
C PHE A 57 9.30 6.36 -1.15
N LYS A 58 9.16 5.08 -1.54
CA LYS A 58 8.97 4.70 -2.96
C LYS A 58 7.68 5.29 -3.52
N PHE A 59 6.57 5.22 -2.78
CA PHE A 59 5.31 5.81 -3.22
C PHE A 59 5.41 7.33 -3.39
N VAL A 60 5.99 8.03 -2.42
CA VAL A 60 6.19 9.48 -2.49
C VAL A 60 7.00 9.85 -3.74
N ALA A 61 8.12 9.15 -3.98
CA ALA A 61 8.93 9.37 -5.17
C ALA A 61 8.17 9.13 -6.50
N ILE A 62 7.23 8.17 -6.53
CA ILE A 62 6.36 7.92 -7.70
C ILE A 62 5.42 9.10 -7.93
N VAL A 63 4.83 9.64 -6.87
CA VAL A 63 3.85 10.73 -6.95
C VAL A 63 4.53 12.05 -7.30
N GLU A 64 5.66 12.37 -6.66
CA GLU A 64 6.41 13.61 -6.90
C GLU A 64 7.01 13.68 -8.31
N ARG A 65 7.35 12.55 -8.94
CA ARG A 65 7.80 12.52 -10.35
C ARG A 65 6.68 12.76 -11.36
N LYS A 66 5.42 12.62 -10.95
CA LYS A 66 4.23 12.77 -11.81
C LYS A 66 3.53 14.13 -11.64
N GLY A 67 3.89 14.90 -10.61
CA GLY A 67 3.45 16.29 -10.40
C GLY A 67 4.40 17.26 -11.08
#